data_AF-A0A3D3UW26-F1
#
_entry.id   AF-A0A3D3UW26-F1
#
_cell.length_a   1.000
_cell.length_b   1.000
_cell.length_c   1.000
_cell.angle_alpha   90.00
_cell.angle_beta   90.00
_cell.angle_gamma   90.00
#
_symmetry.space_group_name_H-M   'P 1'
#
loop_
_entity.id
_entity.type
_entity.pdbx_description
1 polymer ?
#
loop_
_entity_poly.entity_id
_entity_poly.type
_entity_poly.pdbx_seq_one_letter_code
_entity_poly.pdbx_strand_id
1 'polypeptide(L)'
;MLGGLDYAVVIAYLIGIMLLGFYFKRYVHSSEDYFLAGKSLPFWAIGMSIVVSDIGAQDFVGVSGQAYRFGIAVGNFDWIGSVPAMLLGAFIFIPYFWKAGVYTIPEYLGKRYNDYVRTLASLTWIIFFAFNLGVVFWASAKLLNTLMGWPFWQSIIITASVVGIYT
;
A
#
# COMPACT_ATOMS: atom_id res chain seq x y z
N MET A 1 -17.74 -21.95 5.73
CA MET A 1 -17.57 -21.41 7.10
C MET A 1 -16.18 -21.82 7.55
N LEU A 2 -15.41 -20.88 8.09
CA LEU A 2 -14.03 -21.13 8.52
C LEU A 2 -14.01 -22.15 9.66
N GLY A 3 -13.11 -23.13 9.58
CA GLY A 3 -12.86 -24.10 10.63
C GLY A 3 -11.99 -23.53 11.74
N GLY A 4 -11.88 -24.24 12.87
CA GLY A 4 -10.99 -23.83 13.98
C GLY A 4 -9.51 -23.73 13.58
N LEU A 5 -9.08 -24.53 12.60
CA LEU A 5 -7.74 -24.46 12.01
C LEU A 5 -7.50 -23.17 11.24
N ASP A 6 -8.51 -22.67 10.50
CA ASP A 6 -8.37 -21.44 9.71
C ASP A 6 -8.17 -20.23 10.63
N TYR A 7 -8.92 -20.17 11.73
CA TYR A 7 -8.74 -19.14 12.75
C TYR A 7 -7.37 -19.21 13.42
N ALA A 8 -6.88 -20.41 13.72
CA ALA A 8 -5.56 -20.59 14.31
C ALA A 8 -4.45 -20.09 13.38
N VAL A 9 -4.55 -20.37 12.07
CA VAL A 9 -3.58 -19.89 11.07
C VAL A 9 -3.61 -18.36 10.96
N VAL A 10 -4.79 -17.75 10.91
CA VAL A 10 -4.93 -16.29 10.84
C VAL A 10 -4.35 -15.62 12.09
N ILE A 11 -4.66 -16.13 13.28
CA ILE A 11 -4.15 -15.58 14.54
C ILE A 11 -2.62 -15.73 14.61
N ALA A 12 -2.08 -16.90 14.26
CA ALA A 12 -0.64 -17.13 14.24
C ALA A 12 0.08 -16.20 13.25
N TYR A 13 -0.52 -15.95 12.08
CA TYR A 13 0.01 -15.02 11.09
C TYR A 13 0.04 -13.58 11.60
N LEU A 14 -1.05 -13.10 12.22
CA LEU A 14 -1.12 -11.75 12.79
C LEU A 14 -0.10 -11.54 13.92
N ILE A 15 0.04 -12.53 14.82
CA ILE A 15 1.03 -12.50 15.89
C ILE A 15 2.45 -12.51 15.30
N GLY A 16 2.70 -13.36 14.29
CA GLY A 16 4.00 -13.46 13.62
C GLY A 16 4.45 -12.13 13.01
N ILE A 17 3.54 -11.43 12.30
CA ILE A 17 3.84 -10.11 11.73
C ILE A 17 4.09 -9.08 12.84
N MET A 18 3.27 -9.07 13.90
CA MET A 18 3.44 -8.13 15.00
C MET A 18 4.80 -8.32 15.69
N LEU A 19 5.21 -9.57 15.93
CA LEU A 19 6.52 -9.90 16.50
C LEU A 19 7.67 -9.47 15.58
N LEU A 20 7.55 -9.70 14.27
CA LEU A 20 8.54 -9.23 13.29
C LEU A 20 8.63 -7.69 13.30
N GLY A 21 7.50 -6.98 13.35
CA GLY A 21 7.46 -5.52 13.46
C GLY A 21 8.18 -5.01 14.71
N PHE A 22 7.90 -5.59 15.87
CA PHE A 22 8.60 -5.26 17.12
C PHE A 22 10.09 -5.59 17.07
N TYR A 23 10.46 -6.69 16.42
CA TYR A 23 11.86 -7.07 16.23
C TYR A 23 12.60 -6.06 15.33
N PHE A 24 11.98 -5.62 14.22
CA PHE A 24 12.61 -4.66 13.32
C PHE A 24 12.64 -3.23 13.89
N LYS A 25 11.71 -2.87 14.77
CA LYS A 25 11.72 -1.58 15.49
C LYS A 25 13.04 -1.32 16.21
N ARG A 26 13.72 -2.36 16.70
CA ARG A 26 15.01 -2.22 17.41
C ARG A 26 16.15 -1.72 16.52
N TYR A 27 16.01 -1.78 15.20
CA TYR A 27 17.01 -1.33 14.23
C TYR A 27 16.74 0.08 13.69
N VAL A 28 15.62 0.70 14.08
CA VAL A 28 15.26 2.06 13.67
C VAL A 28 15.70 3.04 14.76
N HIS A 29 16.84 3.69 14.56
CA HIS A 29 17.40 4.64 15.54
C HIS A 29 17.27 6.11 15.09
N SER A 30 17.17 6.36 13.78
CA SER A 30 17.07 7.69 13.17
C SER A 30 15.88 7.79 12.21
N SER A 31 15.38 9.01 11.96
CA SER A 31 14.44 9.28 10.87
C SER A 31 15.01 8.88 9.51
N GLU A 32 16.34 8.97 9.33
CA GLU A 32 17.02 8.51 8.11
C GLU A 32 16.96 6.98 7.98
N ASP A 33 17.08 6.23 9.08
CA ASP A 33 16.91 4.77 9.07
C ASP A 33 15.44 4.38 8.78
N TYR A 34 14.49 5.18 9.26
CA TYR A 34 13.07 4.97 8.99
C TYR A 34 12.69 5.22 7.52
N PHE A 35 13.25 6.26 6.89
CA PHE A 35 12.91 6.63 5.50
C PHE A 35 13.80 5.96 4.44
N LEU A 36 15.08 5.69 4.73
CA LEU A 36 16.05 5.16 3.77
C LEU A 36 16.51 3.74 4.06
N ALA A 37 16.06 3.12 5.17
CA ALA A 37 16.49 1.78 5.60
C ALA A 37 18.03 1.61 5.58
N GLY A 38 18.75 2.66 5.96
CA GLY A 38 20.21 2.71 5.95
C GLY A 38 20.87 2.48 4.58
N LYS A 39 20.14 2.64 3.47
CA LYS A 39 20.59 2.34 2.08
C LYS A 39 21.11 0.91 1.88
N SER A 40 20.74 -0.01 2.77
CA SER A 40 21.28 -1.38 2.82
C SER A 40 20.34 -2.43 2.23
N LEU A 41 19.12 -2.03 1.83
CA LEU A 41 18.14 -2.96 1.29
C LEU A 41 18.58 -3.48 -0.08
N PRO A 42 18.58 -4.81 -0.28
CA PRO A 42 18.90 -5.38 -1.59
C PRO A 42 17.78 -5.06 -2.59
N PHE A 43 18.15 -4.95 -3.88
CA PHE A 43 17.23 -4.50 -4.94
C PHE A 43 15.93 -5.34 -5.03
N TRP A 44 16.02 -6.65 -4.76
CA TRP A 44 14.86 -7.54 -4.78
C TRP A 44 13.86 -7.24 -3.66
N ALA A 45 14.34 -6.85 -2.47
CA ALA A 45 13.48 -6.48 -1.35
C ALA A 45 12.78 -5.15 -1.63
N ILE A 46 13.48 -4.18 -2.23
CA ILE A 46 12.90 -2.90 -2.67
C ILE A 46 11.81 -3.15 -3.72
N GLY A 47 12.08 -3.98 -4.73
CA GLY A 47 11.12 -4.32 -5.77
C GLY A 47 9.85 -4.97 -5.21
N MET A 48 10.00 -5.95 -4.33
CA MET A 48 8.84 -6.59 -3.68
C MET A 48 8.06 -5.61 -2.79
N SER A 49 8.74 -4.72 -2.06
CA SER A 49 8.06 -3.71 -1.25
C SER A 49 7.19 -2.78 -2.10
N ILE A 50 7.70 -2.32 -3.25
CA ILE A 50 6.94 -1.44 -4.14
C ILE A 50 5.68 -2.13 -4.65
N VAL A 51 5.78 -3.41 -5.04
CA VAL A 51 4.64 -4.19 -5.52
C VAL A 51 3.63 -4.45 -4.40
N VAL A 52 4.11 -4.81 -3.20
CA VAL A 52 3.23 -5.03 -2.03
C VAL A 52 2.55 -3.75 -1.57
N SER A 53 3.15 -2.57 -1.77
CA SER A 53 2.52 -1.29 -1.46
C SER A 53 1.39 -0.92 -2.43
N ASP A 54 1.39 -1.48 -3.65
CA ASP A 54 0.35 -1.25 -4.65
C ASP A 54 -0.84 -2.22 -4.49
N ILE A 55 -0.56 -3.48 -4.17
CA ILE A 55 -1.57 -4.54 -4.07
C ILE A 55 -2.30 -4.51 -2.72
N GLY A 56 -3.63 -4.39 -2.76
CA GLY A 56 -4.47 -4.36 -1.57
C GLY A 56 -5.76 -5.18 -1.66
N ALA A 57 -6.60 -5.08 -0.61
CA ALA A 57 -7.90 -5.76 -0.56
C ALA A 57 -8.84 -5.34 -1.71
N GLN A 58 -8.66 -4.14 -2.24
CA GLN A 58 -9.40 -3.64 -3.40
C GLN A 58 -9.13 -4.47 -4.66
N ASP A 59 -7.93 -5.02 -4.83
CA ASP A 59 -7.58 -5.80 -6.02
C ASP A 59 -8.18 -7.20 -5.93
N PHE A 60 -8.14 -7.80 -4.74
CA PHE A 60 -8.77 -9.09 -4.49
C PHE A 60 -10.28 -9.09 -4.72
N VAL A 61 -10.98 -8.00 -4.45
CA VAL A 61 -12.44 -7.91 -4.64
C VAL A 61 -12.79 -7.28 -6.00
N GLY A 62 -12.10 -6.21 -6.37
CA GLY A 62 -12.35 -5.40 -7.55
C GLY A 62 -11.82 -6.06 -8.81
N VAL A 63 -10.51 -6.32 -8.88
CA VAL A 63 -9.86 -6.89 -10.08
C VAL A 63 -10.37 -8.30 -10.34
N SER A 64 -10.58 -9.12 -9.31
CA SER A 64 -11.21 -10.45 -9.48
C SER A 64 -12.64 -10.36 -10.02
N GLY A 65 -13.44 -9.40 -9.56
CA GLY A 65 -14.78 -9.15 -10.05
C GLY A 65 -14.79 -8.67 -11.50
N GLN A 66 -13.82 -7.84 -11.89
CA GLN A 66 -13.62 -7.44 -13.28
C GLN A 66 -13.16 -8.62 -14.13
N ALA A 67 -12.24 -9.46 -13.64
CA ALA A 67 -11.74 -10.63 -14.34
C ALA A 67 -12.85 -11.68 -14.57
N TYR A 68 -13.80 -11.81 -13.65
CA TYR A 68 -14.98 -12.64 -13.86
C TYR A 68 -15.85 -12.17 -15.04
N ARG A 69 -15.95 -10.85 -15.26
CA ARG A 69 -16.77 -10.26 -16.33
C ARG A 69 -16.05 -10.16 -17.67
N PHE A 70 -14.78 -9.75 -17.63
CA PHE A 70 -13.98 -9.38 -18.81
C PHE A 70 -12.82 -10.35 -19.08
N GLY A 71 -12.67 -11.41 -18.27
CA GLY A 71 -11.62 -12.40 -18.41
C GLY A 71 -10.22 -11.82 -18.17
N ILE A 72 -9.24 -12.39 -18.86
CA ILE A 72 -7.83 -12.00 -18.75
C ILE A 72 -7.54 -10.58 -19.27
N ALA A 73 -8.49 -9.95 -19.98
CA ALA A 73 -8.30 -8.62 -20.55
C ALA A 73 -8.02 -7.53 -19.51
N VAL A 74 -8.48 -7.73 -18.27
CA VAL A 74 -8.20 -6.83 -17.14
C VAL A 74 -6.69 -6.76 -16.83
N GLY A 75 -5.96 -7.86 -17.07
CA GLY A 75 -4.51 -7.92 -16.88
C GLY A 75 -3.71 -7.02 -17.83
N ASN A 76 -4.32 -6.53 -18.92
CA ASN A 76 -3.67 -5.55 -19.79
C ASN A 76 -3.35 -4.24 -19.06
N PHE A 77 -4.12 -3.90 -18.01
CA PHE A 77 -3.82 -2.75 -17.16
C PHE A 77 -2.42 -2.87 -16.56
N ASP A 78 -2.07 -4.03 -16.01
CA ASP A 78 -0.75 -4.25 -15.41
C ASP A 78 0.33 -4.50 -16.46
N TRP A 79 0.06 -5.32 -17.46
CA TRP A 79 1.07 -5.72 -18.44
C TRP A 79 1.50 -4.58 -19.36
N ILE A 80 0.54 -3.76 -19.80
CA ILE A 80 0.79 -2.69 -20.78
C ILE A 80 0.80 -1.31 -20.11
N GLY A 81 0.05 -1.12 -19.02
CA GLY A 81 0.02 0.13 -18.27
C GLY A 81 1.12 0.19 -17.21
N SER A 82 0.98 -0.63 -16.16
CA SER A 82 1.80 -0.53 -14.94
C SER A 82 3.27 -0.86 -15.18
N VAL A 83 3.59 -1.97 -15.87
CA VAL A 83 4.99 -2.41 -16.07
C VAL A 83 5.81 -1.39 -16.88
N PRO A 84 5.35 -0.88 -18.05
CA PRO A 84 6.10 0.14 -18.77
C PRO A 84 6.21 1.45 -18.00
N ALA A 85 5.14 1.86 -17.29
CA ALA A 85 5.17 3.06 -16.45
C ALA A 85 6.19 2.95 -15.32
N MET A 86 6.30 1.78 -14.66
CA MET A 86 7.32 1.53 -13.64
C MET A 86 8.74 1.56 -14.20
N LEU A 87 8.97 1.00 -15.40
CA LEU A 87 10.28 1.06 -16.05
C LEU A 87 10.66 2.52 -16.39
N LEU A 88 9.75 3.28 -16.98
CA LEU A 88 9.98 4.71 -17.26
C LEU A 88 10.19 5.50 -15.97
N GLY A 89 9.40 5.24 -14.93
CA GLY A 89 9.56 5.77 -13.58
C GLY A 89 10.97 5.54 -13.05
N ALA A 90 11.42 4.29 -13.09
CA ALA A 90 12.70 3.87 -12.57
C ALA A 90 13.89 4.46 -13.32
N PHE A 91 13.85 4.49 -14.66
CA PHE A 91 14.99 4.96 -15.46
C PHE A 91 15.02 6.48 -15.67
N ILE A 92 13.87 7.15 -15.72
CA ILE A 92 13.80 8.59 -16.05
C ILE A 92 13.58 9.42 -14.79
N PHE A 93 12.60 9.07 -13.98
CA PHE A 93 12.15 9.94 -12.88
C PHE A 93 12.99 9.76 -11.61
N ILE A 94 13.32 8.52 -11.22
CA ILE A 94 14.12 8.27 -10.00
C ILE A 94 15.48 9.00 -10.04
N PRO A 95 16.28 8.93 -11.13
CA PRO A 95 17.56 9.64 -11.18
C PRO A 95 17.40 11.16 -11.08
N TYR A 96 16.29 11.69 -11.60
CA TYR A 96 15.99 13.12 -11.54
C TYR A 96 15.63 13.56 -10.11
N PHE A 97 14.81 12.77 -9.40
CA PHE A 97 14.45 13.05 -8.01
C PHE A 97 15.64 12.92 -7.06
N TRP A 98 16.52 11.94 -7.27
CA TRP A 98 17.75 11.81 -6.49
C TRP A 98 18.69 13.01 -6.68
N LYS A 99 18.85 13.50 -7.91
CA LYS A 99 19.65 14.71 -8.17
C LYS A 99 19.05 15.98 -7.56
N ALA A 100 17.72 16.06 -7.49
CA ALA A 100 17.02 17.20 -6.89
C ALA A 100 17.01 17.17 -5.35
N GLY A 101 17.46 16.08 -4.71
CA GLY A 101 17.50 15.93 -3.26
C GLY A 101 16.12 16.12 -2.61
N VAL A 102 15.07 15.62 -3.27
CA VAL A 102 13.67 15.70 -2.83
C VAL A 102 13.22 14.36 -2.29
N TYR A 103 12.45 14.38 -1.21
CA TYR A 103 11.93 13.16 -0.59
C TYR A 103 10.47 12.88 -0.99
N THR A 104 9.74 13.92 -1.42
CA THR A 104 8.32 13.78 -1.80
C THR A 104 8.01 14.44 -3.14
N ILE A 105 7.01 13.93 -3.85
CA ILE A 105 6.56 14.48 -5.14
C ILE A 105 6.03 15.93 -4.98
N PRO A 106 5.21 16.28 -3.96
CA PRO A 106 4.78 17.67 -3.80
C PRO A 106 5.93 18.63 -3.51
N GLU A 107 6.97 18.20 -2.78
CA GLU A 107 8.17 19.00 -2.55
C GLU A 107 8.93 19.27 -3.86
N TYR A 108 9.03 18.27 -4.74
CA TYR A 108 9.58 18.44 -6.08
C TYR A 108 8.83 19.49 -6.90
N LEU A 109 7.50 19.42 -6.90
CA LEU A 109 6.66 20.42 -7.58
C LEU A 109 6.84 21.82 -6.97
N GLY A 110 7.03 21.91 -5.65
CA GLY A 110 7.34 23.16 -4.95
C GLY A 110 8.64 23.80 -5.41
N LYS A 111 9.73 23.03 -5.44
CA LYS A 111 11.05 23.51 -5.90
C LYS A 111 11.05 23.90 -7.39
N ARG A 112 10.23 23.26 -8.22
CA ARG A 112 10.15 23.52 -9.67
C ARG A 112 9.25 24.70 -10.03
N TYR A 113 8.14 24.89 -9.31
CA TYR A 113 7.13 25.89 -9.64
C TYR A 113 7.01 26.95 -8.53
N ASN A 114 6.32 26.66 -7.44
CA ASN A 114 6.17 27.52 -6.27
C ASN A 114 5.53 26.77 -5.09
N ASP A 115 5.53 27.38 -3.89
CA ASP A 115 4.93 26.80 -2.68
C ASP A 115 3.40 26.63 -2.77
N TYR A 116 2.72 27.44 -3.59
CA TYR A 116 1.29 27.28 -3.84
C TYR A 116 0.97 25.95 -4.53
N VAL A 117 1.73 25.57 -5.57
CA VAL A 117 1.58 24.29 -6.27
C VAL A 117 1.91 23.12 -5.33
N ARG A 118 2.94 23.26 -4.48
CA ARG A 118 3.25 22.26 -3.44
C ARG A 118 2.07 22.01 -2.51
N THR A 119 1.46 23.09 -2.02
CA THR A 119 0.33 23.00 -1.08
C THR A 119 -0.89 22.39 -1.75
N LEU A 120 -1.21 22.82 -2.96
CA LEU A 120 -2.34 22.29 -3.72
C LEU A 120 -2.16 20.80 -4.04
N ALA A 121 -0.97 20.40 -4.53
CA ALA A 121 -0.65 19.00 -4.79
C ALA A 121 -0.74 18.15 -3.51
N SER A 122 -0.23 18.65 -2.39
CA SER A 122 -0.31 17.95 -1.09
C SER A 122 -1.75 17.77 -0.63
N LEU A 123 -2.60 18.80 -0.75
CA LEU A 123 -4.01 18.74 -0.39
C LEU A 123 -4.77 17.74 -1.28
N THR A 124 -4.53 17.76 -2.60
CA THR A 124 -5.14 16.78 -3.51
C THR A 124 -4.75 15.36 -3.14
N TRP A 125 -3.48 15.11 -2.81
CA TRP A 125 -3.01 13.81 -2.37
C TRP A 125 -3.64 13.35 -1.05
N ILE A 126 -3.78 14.24 -0.06
CA ILE A 126 -4.43 13.93 1.21
C ILE A 126 -5.90 13.54 0.99
N ILE A 127 -6.62 14.31 0.16
CA ILE A 127 -8.02 14.03 -0.16
C ILE A 127 -8.13 12.69 -0.88
N PHE A 128 -7.27 12.44 -1.87
CA PHE A 128 -7.23 11.18 -2.61
C PHE A 128 -7.00 9.98 -1.69
N PHE A 129 -6.01 10.04 -0.80
CA PHE A 129 -5.75 8.98 0.16
C PHE A 129 -6.90 8.78 1.16
N ALA A 130 -7.55 9.86 1.60
CA ALA A 130 -8.71 9.75 2.49
C ALA A 130 -9.86 8.96 1.84
N PHE A 131 -10.16 9.24 0.55
CA PHE A 131 -11.16 8.47 -0.19
C PHE A 131 -10.71 7.04 -0.47
N ASN A 132 -9.43 6.85 -0.82
CA ASN A 132 -8.88 5.53 -1.10
C ASN A 132 -8.95 4.61 0.14
N LEU A 133 -8.62 5.13 1.33
CA LEU A 133 -8.77 4.39 2.59
C LEU A 133 -10.21 3.92 2.82
N GLY A 134 -11.20 4.75 2.48
CA GLY A 134 -12.61 4.36 2.53
C GLY A 134 -12.94 3.16 1.64
N VAL A 135 -12.41 3.15 0.41
CA VAL A 135 -12.57 2.02 -0.54
C VAL A 135 -11.89 0.76 0.00
N VAL A 136 -10.68 0.89 0.54
CA VAL A 136 -9.92 -0.23 1.12
C VAL A 136 -10.67 -0.86 2.31
N PHE A 137 -11.21 -0.05 3.22
CA PHE A 137 -12.01 -0.56 4.34
C PHE A 137 -13.30 -1.23 3.88
N TRP A 138 -13.96 -0.68 2.88
CA TRP A 138 -15.17 -1.28 2.32
C TRP A 138 -14.88 -2.62 1.63
N ALA A 139 -13.82 -2.69 0.82
CA ALA A 139 -13.40 -3.92 0.15
C ALA A 139 -13.02 -5.01 1.17
N SER A 140 -12.26 -4.63 2.20
CA SER A 140 -11.89 -5.53 3.31
C SER A 140 -13.13 -6.04 4.06
N ALA A 141 -14.11 -5.17 4.32
CA ALA A 141 -15.35 -5.55 4.97
C ALA A 141 -16.20 -6.50 4.11
N LYS A 142 -16.24 -6.29 2.79
CA LYS A 142 -16.92 -7.20 1.85
C LYS A 142 -16.27 -8.58 1.85
N LEU A 143 -14.95 -8.64 1.88
CA LEU A 143 -14.18 -9.88 1.95
C LEU A 143 -14.48 -10.63 3.25
N LEU A 144 -14.39 -9.95 4.41
CA LEU A 144 -14.71 -10.55 5.71
C LEU A 144 -16.16 -11.00 5.84
N ASN A 145 -17.11 -10.23 5.29
CA ASN A 145 -18.52 -10.62 5.26
C ASN A 145 -18.73 -11.91 4.44
N THR A 146 -18.04 -12.05 3.32
CA THR A 146 -18.17 -13.24 2.45
C THR A 146 -17.55 -14.48 3.09
N LEU A 147 -16.41 -14.35 3.79
CA LEU A 147 -15.70 -15.48 4.40
C LEU A 147 -16.27 -15.88 5.77
N MET A 148 -16.57 -14.91 6.63
CA MET A 148 -16.94 -15.11 8.04
C MET A 148 -18.42 -14.86 8.33
N GLY A 149 -19.17 -14.27 7.39
CA GLY A 149 -20.57 -13.87 7.62
C GLY A 149 -20.75 -12.67 8.55
N TRP A 150 -19.66 -11.97 8.89
CA TRP A 150 -19.71 -10.84 9.83
C TRP A 150 -20.45 -9.63 9.26
N PRO A 151 -21.20 -8.88 10.08
CA PRO A 151 -21.87 -7.67 9.63
C PRO A 151 -20.84 -6.61 9.25
N PHE A 152 -21.12 -5.88 8.17
CA PHE A 152 -20.21 -4.90 7.58
C PHE A 152 -19.61 -3.91 8.59
N TRP A 153 -20.43 -3.42 9.53
CA TRP A 153 -20.00 -2.42 10.50
C TRP A 153 -18.92 -2.95 11.46
N GLN A 154 -19.04 -4.21 11.89
CA GLN A 154 -18.04 -4.84 12.75
C GLN A 154 -16.73 -5.07 11.99
N SER A 155 -16.81 -5.53 10.74
CA SER A 155 -15.64 -5.75 9.89
C SER A 155 -14.84 -4.47 9.63
N ILE A 156 -15.51 -3.34 9.40
CA ILE A 156 -14.85 -2.03 9.22
C ILE A 156 -14.15 -1.60 10.52
N ILE A 157 -14.84 -1.66 11.66
CA ILE A 157 -14.29 -1.21 12.94
C ILE A 157 -13.06 -2.05 13.33
N ILE A 158 -13.14 -3.38 13.19
CA ILE A 158 -12.03 -4.28 13.51
C ILE A 158 -10.84 -4.03 12.60
N THR A 159 -11.07 -3.92 11.28
CA THR A 159 -9.99 -3.66 10.32
C THR A 159 -9.33 -2.31 10.59
N ALA A 160 -10.12 -1.25 10.78
CA ALA A 160 -9.60 0.08 11.07
C ALA A 160 -8.83 0.13 12.40
N SER A 161 -9.32 -0.57 13.44
CA SER A 161 -8.64 -0.63 14.75
C SER A 161 -7.30 -1.36 14.65
N VAL A 162 -7.26 -2.51 13.98
CA VAL A 162 -6.02 -3.27 13.81
C VAL A 162 -5.01 -2.46 13.02
N VAL A 163 -5.42 -1.88 11.88
CA VAL A 163 -4.55 -1.02 11.05
C VAL A 163 -4.04 0.18 11.81
N GLY A 164 -4.91 0.88 12.56
CA GLY A 164 -4.52 2.04 13.35
C GLY A 164 -3.62 1.74 14.54
N ILE A 165 -3.56 0.50 15.02
CA ILE A 165 -2.68 0.13 16.15
C ILE A 165 -1.24 -0.15 15.68
N TYR A 166 -1.07 -0.73 14.48
CA TYR A 166 0.26 -1.10 13.99
C TYR A 166 0.91 -0.07 13.07
N THR A 167 0.14 0.88 12.53
CA THR A 167 0.64 2.00 11.71
C THR A 167 1.16 3.12 12.60
#